data_AF-A0A419I7Q7-F1
#
_entry.id   AF-A0A419I7Q7-F1
#
_cell.length_a   1.000
_cell.length_b   1.000
_cell.length_c   1.000
_cell.angle_alpha   90.00
_cell.angle_beta   90.00
_cell.angle_gamma   90.00
#
_symmetry.space_group_name_H-M   'P 1'
#
loop_
_entity.id
_entity.type
_entity.pdbx_description
1 polymer ?
#
loop_
_entity_poly.entity_id
_entity_poly.type
_entity_poly.pdbx_seq_one_letter_code
_entity_poly.pdbx_strand_id
1 'polypeptide(L)' 'MHLRTEPETLGELIADCADIPPALHAPACREARLPAPRPRPWTVDEACHAQVADLDAYV' A
#
# COMPACT_ATOMS: atom_id res chain seq x y z
N MET A 1 12.34 21.71 13.70
CA MET A 1 12.58 20.29 14.05
C MET A 1 11.25 19.73 14.54
N HIS A 2 10.49 19.00 13.71
CA HIS A 2 9.30 18.29 14.17
C HIS A 2 9.74 16.94 14.72
N LEU A 3 9.86 16.83 16.05
CA LEU A 3 9.89 15.54 16.75
C LEU A 3 8.49 14.95 16.63
N ARG A 4 8.22 14.18 15.58
CA ARG A 4 6.94 13.48 15.45
C ARG A 4 6.99 12.27 16.39
N THR A 5 6.40 12.43 17.56
CA THR A 5 6.05 11.32 18.43
C THR A 5 5.08 10.40 17.69
N GLU A 6 5.25 9.09 17.84
CA GLU A 6 4.26 8.13 17.34
C GLU A 6 2.89 8.44 17.98
N PRO A 7 1.79 8.39 17.22
CA PRO A 7 0.46 8.64 17.76
C PRO A 7 0.10 7.52 18.76
N GLU A 8 -0.36 7.90 19.95
CA GLU A 8 -0.76 6.93 20.99
C GLU A 8 -2.23 6.52 20.81
N THR A 9 -3.00 7.28 20.02
CA THR A 9 -4.41 7.01 19.73
C THR A 9 -4.74 7.11 18.24
N LEU A 10 -5.79 6.41 17.82
CA LEU A 10 -6.32 6.53 16.45
C LEU A 10 -6.81 7.96 16.14
N GLY A 11 -7.30 8.69 17.15
CA GLY A 11 -7.75 10.07 16.99
C GLY A 11 -6.60 11.01 16.63
N GLU A 12 -5.44 10.84 17.27
CA GLU A 12 -4.21 11.59 16.96
C GLU A 12 -3.72 11.30 15.54
N LEU A 13 -3.75 10.03 15.12
CA LEU A 13 -3.38 9.64 13.76
C LEU A 13 -4.32 10.30 12.72
N ILE A 14 -5.62 10.34 12.99
CA ILE A 14 -6.60 11.00 12.11
C ILE A 14 -6.35 12.51 12.06
N ALA A 15 -6.08 13.15 13.20
CA ALA A 15 -5.82 14.58 13.27
C ALA A 15 -4.57 14.98 12.46
N ASP A 16 -3.48 14.20 12.54
CA ASP A 16 -2.28 14.43 11.74
C ASP A 16 -2.55 14.31 10.23
N CYS A 17 -3.41 13.36 9.84
CA CYS A 17 -3.81 13.20 8.43
C CYS A 17 -4.77 14.29 7.94
N ALA A 18 -5.53 14.94 8.83
CA ALA A 18 -6.51 15.96 8.46
C ALA A 18 -5.86 17.23 7.89
N ASP A 19 -4.59 17.49 8.24
CA ASP A 19 -3.83 18.65 7.76
C ASP A 19 -3.16 18.41 6.39
N ILE A 20 -3.31 17.22 5.80
CA ILE A 20 -2.75 16.92 4.47
C ILE A 20 -3.42 17.83 3.43
N PRO A 21 -2.64 18.62 2.66
CA PRO A 21 -3.18 19.53 1.66
C PRO A 21 -4.06 18.79 0.63
N PRO A 22 -5.26 19.31 0.29
CA PRO A 22 -6.15 18.68 -0.68
C PRO A 22 -5.56 18.49 -2.08
N ALA A 23 -4.52 19.24 -2.45
CA ALA A 23 -3.80 19.09 -3.71
C ALA A 23 -2.91 17.83 -3.75
N LEU A 24 -2.52 17.30 -2.58
CA LEU A 24 -1.77 16.05 -2.44
C LEU A 24 -2.67 14.84 -2.29
N HIS A 25 -3.94 15.06 -1.92
CA HIS A 25 -4.95 14.04 -2.16
C HIS A 25 -4.94 13.85 -3.66
N ALA A 26 -4.43 12.68 -4.10
CA ALA A 26 -4.39 12.30 -5.50
C ALA A 26 -5.69 12.79 -6.13
N PRO A 27 -5.63 13.50 -7.26
CA PRO A 27 -6.82 14.17 -7.76
C PRO A 27 -7.92 13.13 -7.78
N ALA A 28 -9.13 13.54 -7.39
CA ALA A 28 -10.33 12.74 -7.58
C ALA A 28 -10.60 12.44 -9.08
N CYS A 29 -9.57 12.46 -9.93
CA CYS A 29 -9.32 11.52 -11.00
C CYS A 29 -9.48 10.06 -10.53
N ARG A 30 -10.73 9.71 -10.25
CA ARG A 30 -11.35 8.42 -10.57
C ARG A 30 -11.03 7.96 -12.02
N GLU A 31 -10.46 8.85 -12.83
CA GLU A 31 -10.10 8.71 -14.25
C GLU A 31 -8.60 8.92 -14.53
N ALA A 32 -7.72 9.00 -13.53
CA ALA A 32 -6.27 8.97 -13.77
C ALA A 32 -5.89 7.54 -14.12
N ARG A 33 -6.32 7.08 -15.32
CA ARG A 33 -6.08 5.81 -16.00
C ARG A 33 -5.35 4.79 -15.11
N LEU A 34 -6.00 4.34 -14.05
CA LEU A 34 -5.56 3.13 -13.42
C LEU A 34 -5.68 2.07 -14.51
N PRO A 35 -4.62 1.33 -14.84
CA PRO A 35 -4.72 0.28 -15.82
C PRO A 35 -5.89 -0.62 -15.40
N ALA A 36 -6.82 -0.87 -16.34
CA ALA A 36 -7.98 -1.70 -16.05
C ALA A 36 -7.52 -3.01 -15.39
N PRO A 37 -8.25 -3.51 -14.38
CA PRO A 37 -7.91 -4.79 -13.76
C PRO A 37 -7.74 -5.84 -14.86
N ARG A 38 -6.52 -6.37 -15.00
CA ARG A 38 -6.27 -7.43 -15.98
C ARG A 38 -7.05 -8.66 -15.50
N PRO A 39 -7.97 -9.24 -16.29
CA PRO A 39 -8.82 -10.36 -15.85
C PRO A 39 -8.05 -11.69 -15.81
N ARG A 40 -6.74 -11.68 -15.58
CA ARG A 40 -5.98 -12.93 -15.46
C ARG A 40 -6.08 -13.38 -14.00
N PRO A 41 -6.70 -14.54 -13.71
CA PRO A 41 -6.55 -15.13 -12.39
C PRO A 41 -5.05 -15.38 -12.20
N TRP A 42 -4.49 -14.79 -11.14
CA TRP A 42 -3.13 -15.11 -10.77
C TRP A 42 -3.07 -16.62 -10.51
N THR A 43 -2.30 -17.32 -11.32
CA THR A 43 -2.10 -18.77 -11.18
C THR A 43 -0.68 -18.95 -10.71
N VAL A 44 -0.51 -19.56 -9.54
CA VAL A 44 0.79 -20.03 -9.08
C VAL A 44 1.08 -21.31 -9.86
N ASP A 45 1.99 -21.22 -10.81
CA ASP A 45 2.48 -22.40 -11.53
C ASP A 45 3.69 -23.00 -10.80
N GLU A 46 4.11 -24.17 -11.25
CA GLU A 46 5.27 -24.86 -10.68
C GLU A 46 6.55 -24.03 -10.78
N ALA A 47 6.67 -23.14 -11.77
CA ALA A 47 7.81 -22.24 -11.90
C ALA A 47 7.82 -21.16 -10.81
N CYS A 48 6.64 -20.68 -10.39
CA CYS A 48 6.47 -19.79 -9.25
C CYS A 48 6.75 -20.51 -7.92
N HIS A 49 6.26 -21.75 -7.77
CA HIS A 49 6.50 -22.56 -6.57
C HIS A 49 7.99 -22.92 -6.42
N ALA A 50 8.66 -23.32 -7.49
CA ALA A 50 10.08 -23.69 -7.48
C ALA A 50 11.03 -22.58 -7.02
N GLN A 51 10.64 -21.30 -7.14
CA GLN A 51 11.46 -20.17 -6.68
C GLN A 51 11.58 -20.08 -5.16
N VAL A 52 10.66 -20.70 -4.43
CA VAL A 52 10.57 -20.63 -2.96
C VAL A 52 10.54 -22.01 -2.31
N ALA A 53 10.58 -23.08 -3.10
CA ALA A 53 10.42 -24.46 -2.63
C ALA A 53 11.44 -24.87 -1.55
N ASP A 54 12.66 -24.31 -1.60
CA ASP A 54 13.74 -24.58 -0.65
C ASP A 54 14.10 -23.36 0.21
N LEU A 55 13.28 -22.29 0.18
CA LEU A 55 13.45 -21.13 1.07
C LEU A 55 12.71 -21.39 2.40
N ASP A 56 13.30 -22.25 3.22
CA ASP A 56 12.82 -22.51 4.57
C ASP A 56 13.14 -21.34 5.50
N ALA A 57 12.20 -20.39 5.57
CA ALA A 57 12.10 -19.28 6.51
C ALA A 57 13.11 -18.13 6.39
N TYR A 58 12.57 -16.92 6.36
CA TYR A 58 13.30 -15.68 6.60
C TYR A 58 13.53 -15.57 8.11
N VAL A 59 14.80 -15.60 8.57
CA VAL A 59 15.18 -15.43 9.98
C VAL A 59 15.24 -13.95 10.34
#